data_AF-A0A0A2HRD7-F1
#
_entry.id   AF-A0A0A2HRD7-F1
#
_cell.length_a   1.000
_cell.length_b   1.000
_cell.length_c   1.000
_cell.angle_alpha   90.00
_cell.angle_beta   90.00
_cell.angle_gamma   90.00
#
_symmetry.space_group_name_H-M   'P 1'
#
loop_
_entity.id
_entity.type
_entity.pdbx_description
1 polymer ?
#
loop_
_entity_poly.entity_id
_entity_poly.type
_entity_poly.pdbx_seq_one_letter_code
_entity_poly.pdbx_strand_id
1 'polypeptide(L)'
;MKENIQSLDYGLDTILELKTKQFDYINGSKDQFGFIAQDIQQIIPELVSVQEDGMLGLKTDMLLPIMVNAIQEQQDEINKIIDNQLAVSNNFSDLSLEINQEMTNLSQMSFSLENQLGSIGQDISSLSANDQQQNIKLTTLEADI
;
A
#
# COMPACT_ATOMS: atom_id res chain seq x y z
N MET A 1 23.32 -37.29 15.65
CA MET A 1 22.92 -37.30 14.22
C MET A 1 21.40 -37.41 14.14
N LYS A 2 20.75 -36.93 13.07
CA LYS A 2 19.28 -36.93 12.87
C LYS A 2 18.93 -37.57 11.52
N GLU A 3 17.74 -38.17 11.40
CA GLU A 3 17.20 -38.79 10.16
C GLU A 3 15.74 -38.35 9.91
N ASN A 4 15.19 -38.60 8.71
CA ASN A 4 13.81 -38.28 8.30
C ASN A 4 13.40 -36.81 8.51
N ILE A 5 14.28 -35.87 8.14
CA ILE A 5 14.04 -34.43 8.32
C ILE A 5 12.93 -33.97 7.36
N GLN A 6 11.88 -33.38 7.92
CA GLN A 6 10.76 -32.78 7.21
C GLN A 6 10.61 -31.30 7.61
N SER A 7 9.91 -30.53 6.78
CA SER A 7 9.47 -29.18 7.14
C SER A 7 8.51 -29.25 8.33
N LEU A 8 8.45 -28.17 9.10
CA LEU A 8 7.53 -28.04 10.22
C LEU A 8 6.23 -27.41 9.72
N ASP A 9 5.11 -28.12 9.87
CA ASP A 9 3.81 -27.65 9.39
C ASP A 9 3.17 -26.61 10.32
N TYR A 10 3.63 -26.53 11.57
CA TYR A 10 3.16 -25.54 12.54
C TYR A 10 3.88 -24.20 12.37
N GLY A 11 3.11 -23.12 12.38
CA GLY A 11 3.62 -21.77 12.16
C GLY A 11 2.81 -20.70 12.85
N LEU A 12 2.63 -19.57 12.16
CA LEU A 12 2.01 -18.36 12.70
C LEU A 12 0.55 -18.61 13.09
N ASP A 13 -0.22 -19.28 12.23
CA ASP A 13 -1.61 -19.62 12.48
C ASP A 13 -1.81 -20.36 13.82
N THR A 14 -0.95 -21.34 14.06
CA THR A 14 -0.97 -22.21 15.22
C THR A 14 -0.64 -21.43 16.48
N ILE A 15 0.40 -20.59 16.43
CA ILE A 15 0.80 -19.75 17.57
C ILE A 15 -0.29 -18.73 17.92
N LEU A 16 -1.02 -18.20 16.94
CA LEU A 16 -2.12 -17.25 17.15
C LEU A 16 -3.32 -17.86 17.88
N GLU A 17 -3.51 -19.19 17.82
CA GLU A 17 -4.56 -19.89 18.56
C GLU A 17 -4.20 -20.15 20.03
N LEU A 18 -2.90 -20.10 20.37
CA LEU A 18 -2.43 -20.44 21.71
C LEU A 18 -2.83 -19.38 22.74
N LYS A 19 -3.24 -19.85 23.92
CA LYS A 19 -3.62 -18.98 25.04
C LYS A 19 -2.59 -19.09 26.16
N THR A 20 -1.78 -18.06 26.30
CA THR A 20 -0.88 -17.94 27.46
C THR A 20 -1.69 -17.74 28.74
N LYS A 21 -1.18 -18.29 29.83
CA LYS A 21 -1.77 -18.20 31.17
C LYS A 21 -0.72 -17.81 32.18
N GLN A 22 -1.15 -17.06 33.19
CA GLN A 22 -0.48 -16.96 34.46
C GLN A 22 -1.18 -17.89 35.45
N PHE A 23 -0.42 -18.66 36.22
CA PHE A 23 -0.98 -19.62 37.16
C PHE A 23 -0.06 -19.86 38.36
N ASP A 24 -0.66 -20.46 39.39
CA ASP A 24 0.01 -20.92 40.59
C ASP A 24 -0.03 -22.43 40.65
N TYR A 25 1.09 -23.07 40.97
CA TYR A 25 1.02 -24.47 41.35
C TYR A 25 0.28 -24.59 42.69
N ILE A 26 -0.60 -25.60 42.79
CA ILE A 26 -1.36 -25.90 44.03
C ILE A 26 -0.39 -26.07 45.19
N ASN A 27 0.65 -26.88 44.97
CA ASN A 27 1.76 -27.09 45.88
C ASN A 27 3.07 -26.72 45.16
N GLY A 28 3.48 -25.46 45.24
CA GLY A 28 4.74 -25.03 44.63
C GLY A 28 4.80 -23.55 44.31
N SER A 29 5.56 -23.23 43.27
CA SER A 29 5.82 -21.87 42.81
C SER A 29 4.53 -21.16 42.38
N LYS A 30 4.49 -19.87 42.70
CA LYS A 30 3.42 -18.93 42.35
C LYS A 30 3.86 -18.04 41.19
N ASP A 31 2.92 -17.39 40.53
CA ASP A 31 3.15 -16.43 39.45
C ASP A 31 3.94 -17.00 38.25
N GLN A 32 3.57 -18.21 37.85
CA GLN A 32 4.18 -18.89 36.70
C GLN A 32 3.47 -18.50 35.41
N PHE A 33 4.20 -18.45 34.30
CA PHE A 33 3.64 -18.22 32.96
C PHE A 33 3.81 -19.46 32.10
N GLY A 34 2.79 -19.79 31.32
CA GLY A 34 2.83 -20.93 30.42
C GLY A 34 1.49 -21.18 29.74
N PHE A 35 1.15 -22.46 29.59
CA PHE A 35 -0.04 -22.92 28.89
C PHE A 35 -0.75 -24.02 29.66
N ILE A 36 -2.03 -24.25 29.36
CA ILE A 36 -2.80 -25.38 29.88
C ILE A 36 -2.62 -26.57 28.94
N ALA A 37 -2.23 -27.72 29.48
CA ALA A 37 -1.93 -28.90 28.67
C ALA A 37 -3.13 -29.38 27.85
N GLN A 38 -4.35 -29.29 28.41
CA GLN A 38 -5.59 -29.67 27.72
C GLN A 38 -5.91 -28.73 26.54
N ASP A 39 -5.62 -27.42 26.68
CA ASP A 39 -5.80 -26.45 25.60
C ASP A 39 -4.80 -26.73 24.47
N ILE A 40 -3.54 -26.99 24.82
CA ILE A 40 -2.49 -27.32 23.86
C ILE A 40 -2.78 -28.64 23.15
N GLN A 41 -3.32 -29.64 23.85
CA GLN A 41 -3.63 -30.94 23.27
C GLN A 41 -4.60 -30.86 22.09
N GLN A 42 -5.50 -29.86 22.09
CA GLN A 42 -6.47 -29.66 21.02
C GLN A 42 -5.85 -29.05 19.75
N ILE A 43 -4.70 -28.38 19.88
CA ILE A 43 -4.05 -27.61 18.81
C ILE A 43 -2.79 -28.35 18.32
N ILE A 44 -1.92 -28.74 19.25
CA ILE A 44 -0.62 -29.37 19.01
C ILE A 44 -0.46 -30.58 19.95
N PRO A 45 -1.15 -31.70 19.69
CA PRO A 45 -1.18 -32.85 20.60
C PRO A 45 0.21 -33.43 20.90
N GLU A 46 1.17 -33.30 19.99
CA GLU A 46 2.55 -33.79 20.10
C GLU A 46 3.35 -33.12 21.23
N LEU A 47 2.94 -31.90 21.62
CA LEU A 47 3.53 -31.17 22.74
C LEU A 47 3.06 -31.67 24.10
N VAL A 48 2.05 -32.56 24.14
CA VAL A 48 1.46 -33.06 25.38
C VAL A 48 1.95 -34.48 25.65
N SER A 49 2.37 -34.73 26.89
CA SER A 49 2.72 -36.08 27.36
C SER A 49 1.81 -36.50 28.52
N VAL A 50 1.60 -37.79 28.68
CA VAL A 50 0.98 -38.36 29.88
C VAL A 50 2.11 -38.77 30.83
N GLN A 51 2.07 -38.27 32.05
CA GLN A 51 3.02 -38.59 33.12
C GLN A 51 2.63 -39.91 33.81
N GLU A 52 3.52 -40.48 34.62
CA GLU A 52 3.33 -41.77 35.28
C GLU A 52 2.09 -41.82 36.19
N ASP A 53 1.70 -40.68 36.75
CA ASP A 53 0.51 -40.50 37.59
C ASP A 53 -0.78 -40.22 36.81
N GLY A 54 -0.71 -40.22 35.47
CA GLY A 54 -1.82 -39.94 34.58
C GLY A 54 -2.07 -38.45 34.31
N MET A 55 -1.28 -37.53 34.88
CA MET A 55 -1.40 -36.10 34.59
C MET A 55 -0.82 -35.75 33.22
N LEU A 56 -1.37 -34.70 32.59
CA LEU A 56 -0.82 -34.16 31.35
C LEU A 56 0.35 -33.22 31.64
N GLY A 57 1.47 -33.42 30.96
CA GLY A 57 2.64 -32.55 30.93
C GLY A 57 2.82 -31.87 29.57
N LEU A 58 3.65 -30.82 29.54
CA LEU A 58 3.96 -30.07 28.33
C LEU A 58 5.46 -30.16 27.99
N LYS A 59 5.75 -30.38 26.71
CA LYS A 59 7.09 -30.29 26.09
C LYS A 59 7.29 -28.91 25.49
N THR A 60 7.45 -27.91 26.36
CA THR A 60 7.51 -26.50 25.95
C THR A 60 8.75 -26.16 25.10
N ASP A 61 9.80 -26.95 25.19
CA ASP A 61 11.00 -26.86 24.36
C ASP A 61 10.71 -27.07 22.87
N MET A 62 9.74 -27.93 22.55
CA MET A 62 9.30 -28.17 21.17
C MET A 62 8.48 -27.00 20.59
N LEU A 63 8.04 -26.05 21.40
CA LEU A 63 7.37 -24.83 20.91
C LEU A 63 8.35 -23.81 20.31
N LEU A 64 9.63 -23.84 20.72
CA LEU A 64 10.66 -22.93 20.22
C LEU A 64 10.79 -22.94 18.68
N PRO A 65 10.98 -24.08 18.00
CA PRO A 65 11.06 -24.11 16.54
C PRO A 65 9.77 -23.66 15.86
N ILE A 66 8.60 -23.92 16.46
CA ILE A 66 7.30 -23.44 15.95
C ILE A 66 7.23 -21.91 15.99
N MET A 67 7.65 -21.30 17.10
CA MET A 67 7.71 -19.84 17.22
C MET A 67 8.70 -19.21 16.24
N VAL A 68 9.84 -19.87 15.99
CA VAL A 68 10.80 -19.40 14.97
C VAL A 68 10.14 -19.43 13.58
N ASN A 69 9.46 -20.52 13.23
CA ASN A 69 8.75 -20.62 11.95
C ASN A 69 7.64 -19.55 11.83
N ALA A 70 6.85 -19.34 12.89
CA ALA A 70 5.84 -18.29 12.95
C ALA A 70 6.39 -16.88 12.73
N ILE A 71 7.56 -16.56 13.30
CA ILE A 71 8.22 -15.27 13.09
C ILE A 71 8.72 -15.12 11.65
N GLN A 72 9.22 -16.20 11.04
CA GLN A 72 9.63 -16.20 9.64
C GLN A 72 8.44 -15.96 8.71
N GLU A 73 7.33 -16.66 8.92
CA GLU A 73 6.08 -16.45 8.18
C GLU A 73 5.55 -15.02 8.35
N GLN A 74 5.57 -14.48 9.58
CA GLN A 74 5.20 -13.09 9.85
C GLN A 74 6.12 -12.11 9.11
N GLN A 75 7.43 -12.37 9.06
CA GLN A 75 8.37 -11.52 8.32
C GLN A 75 8.09 -11.56 6.81
N ASP A 76 7.71 -12.72 6.27
CA ASP A 76 7.31 -12.85 4.87
C ASP A 76 6.03 -12.08 4.56
N GLU A 77 5.04 -12.08 5.46
CA GLU A 77 3.85 -11.24 5.33
C GLU A 77 4.19 -9.74 5.34
N ILE A 78 5.05 -9.32 6.27
CA ILE A 78 5.53 -7.92 6.36
C ILE A 78 6.25 -7.52 5.07
N ASN A 79 7.14 -8.37 4.54
CA ASN A 79 7.86 -8.10 3.30
C ASN A 79 6.89 -7.92 2.12
N LYS A 80 5.88 -8.80 1.99
CA LYS A 80 4.85 -8.68 0.96
C LYS A 80 4.07 -7.36 1.07
N ILE A 81 3.75 -6.92 2.29
CA ILE A 81 3.08 -5.64 2.51
C ILE A 81 3.98 -4.47 2.07
N ILE A 82 5.26 -4.50 2.44
CA ILE A 82 6.24 -3.47 2.05
C ILE A 82 6.38 -3.41 0.53
N ASP A 83 6.53 -4.55 -0.14
CA ASP A 83 6.66 -4.62 -1.60
C ASP A 83 5.43 -4.04 -2.30
N ASN A 84 4.23 -4.35 -1.81
CA ASN A 84 2.98 -3.77 -2.33
C ASN A 84 2.93 -2.25 -2.12
N GLN A 85 3.37 -1.75 -0.96
CA GLN A 85 3.42 -0.31 -0.68
C GLN A 85 4.42 0.40 -1.61
N LEU A 86 5.59 -0.20 -1.85
CA LEU A 86 6.58 0.35 -2.78
C LEU A 86 6.04 0.39 -4.21
N ALA A 87 5.35 -0.66 -4.67
CA ALA A 87 4.71 -0.68 -5.98
C ALA A 87 3.65 0.44 -6.13
N VAL A 88 2.80 0.62 -5.11
CA VAL A 88 1.81 1.72 -5.09
C VAL A 88 2.49 3.09 -5.11
N SER A 89 3.56 3.27 -4.33
CA SER A 89 4.32 4.53 -4.30
C SER A 89 4.95 4.87 -5.65
N ASN A 90 5.48 3.87 -6.36
CA ASN A 90 6.05 4.06 -7.69
C ASN A 90 4.96 4.46 -8.70
N ASN A 91 3.84 3.75 -8.72
CA ASN A 91 2.70 4.08 -9.59
C ASN A 91 2.19 5.52 -9.33
N PHE A 92 2.16 5.95 -8.07
CA PHE A 92 1.75 7.31 -7.70
C PHE A 92 2.75 8.37 -8.19
N SER A 93 4.05 8.07 -8.10
CA SER A 93 5.11 8.95 -8.62
C SER A 93 5.00 9.10 -10.14
N ASP A 94 4.79 8.00 -10.87
CA ASP A 94 4.64 8.01 -12.32
C ASP A 94 3.40 8.80 -12.75
N LEU A 95 2.26 8.58 -12.08
CA LEU A 95 1.04 9.35 -12.34
C LEU A 95 1.23 10.84 -12.05
N SER A 96 1.96 11.19 -11.00
CA SER A 96 2.26 12.59 -10.68
C SER A 96 3.11 13.26 -11.75
N LEU A 97 4.06 12.51 -12.34
CA LEU A 97 4.88 13.00 -13.45
C LEU A 97 4.02 13.20 -14.71
N GLU A 98 3.14 12.26 -15.03
CA GLU A 98 2.22 12.34 -16.16
C GLU A 98 1.29 13.56 -16.04
N ILE A 99 0.67 13.76 -14.88
CA ILE A 99 -0.19 14.93 -14.60
C ILE A 99 0.58 16.25 -14.76
N ASN A 100 1.82 16.33 -14.27
CA ASN A 100 2.63 17.54 -14.41
C ASN A 100 3.00 17.83 -15.86
N GLN A 101 3.25 16.78 -16.66
CA GLN A 101 3.50 16.92 -18.08
C GLN A 101 2.24 17.41 -18.82
N GLU A 102 1.08 16.83 -18.53
CA GLU A 102 -0.19 17.27 -19.10
C GLU A 102 -0.51 18.73 -18.74
N MET A 103 -0.31 19.11 -17.48
CA MET A 103 -0.46 20.50 -17.02
C MET A 103 0.47 21.46 -17.78
N THR A 104 1.70 21.05 -18.06
CA THR A 104 2.66 21.83 -18.85
C THR A 104 2.17 21.98 -20.29
N ASN A 105 1.69 20.89 -20.90
CA ASN A 105 1.14 20.91 -22.26
C ASN A 105 -0.10 21.82 -22.36
N LEU A 106 -0.99 21.75 -21.37
CA LEU A 106 -2.19 22.61 -21.30
C LEU A 106 -1.81 24.08 -21.15
N SER A 107 -0.83 24.40 -20.31
CA SER A 107 -0.32 25.77 -20.14
C SER A 107 0.25 26.33 -21.44
N GLN A 108 1.05 25.53 -22.16
CA GLN A 108 1.59 25.91 -23.47
C GLN A 108 0.47 26.12 -24.51
N MET A 109 -0.54 25.26 -24.52
CA MET A 109 -1.71 25.41 -25.39
C MET A 109 -2.48 26.71 -25.09
N SER A 110 -2.72 27.00 -23.81
CA SER A 110 -3.38 28.26 -23.38
C SER A 110 -2.61 29.48 -23.88
N PHE A 111 -1.29 29.48 -23.71
CA PHE A 111 -0.44 30.56 -24.20
C PHE A 111 -0.51 30.72 -25.73
N SER A 112 -0.52 29.63 -26.50
CA SER A 112 -0.68 29.69 -27.96
C SER A 112 -2.04 30.28 -28.35
N LEU A 113 -3.11 29.90 -27.65
CA LEU A 113 -4.46 30.42 -27.89
C LEU A 113 -4.53 31.93 -27.59
N GLU A 114 -3.94 32.36 -26.47
CA GLU A 114 -3.86 33.79 -26.10
C GLU A 114 -3.16 34.61 -27.18
N ASN A 115 -2.04 34.11 -27.71
CA ASN A 115 -1.33 34.78 -28.81
C ASN A 115 -2.15 34.85 -30.10
N GLN A 116 -2.84 33.76 -30.46
CA GLN A 116 -3.71 33.73 -31.64
C GLN A 116 -4.87 34.71 -31.51
N LEU A 117 -5.53 34.76 -30.34
CA LEU A 117 -6.61 35.72 -30.06
C LEU A 117 -6.11 37.17 -30.14
N GLY A 118 -4.89 37.44 -29.64
CA GLY A 118 -4.24 38.73 -29.78
C GLY A 118 -4.04 39.15 -31.25
N SER A 119 -3.54 38.24 -32.09
CA SER A 119 -3.36 38.48 -33.53
C SER A 119 -4.70 38.75 -34.23
N ILE A 120 -5.72 37.94 -33.95
CA ILE A 120 -7.07 38.13 -34.51
C ILE A 120 -7.64 39.50 -34.13
N GLY A 121 -7.44 39.94 -32.88
CA GLY A 121 -7.85 41.27 -32.45
C GLY A 121 -7.18 42.40 -33.23
N GLN A 122 -5.90 42.26 -33.56
CA GLN A 122 -5.19 43.21 -34.42
C GLN A 122 -5.71 43.19 -35.86
N ASP A 123 -5.93 42.01 -36.42
CA ASP A 123 -6.47 41.84 -37.77
C ASP A 123 -7.86 42.49 -37.89
N ILE A 124 -8.76 42.26 -36.93
CA ILE A 124 -10.09 42.89 -36.86
C ILE A 124 -9.97 44.43 -36.80
N SER A 125 -9.05 44.95 -35.98
CA SER A 125 -8.82 46.39 -35.87
C SER A 125 -8.34 46.99 -37.19
N SER A 126 -7.46 46.29 -37.91
CA SER A 126 -6.96 46.71 -39.22
C SER A 126 -8.05 46.72 -40.30
N LEU A 127 -8.92 45.71 -40.32
CA LEU A 127 -10.05 45.61 -41.23
C LEU A 127 -11.06 46.73 -40.97
N SER A 128 -11.41 46.97 -39.71
CA SER A 128 -12.30 48.07 -39.32
C SER A 128 -11.77 49.44 -39.76
N ALA A 129 -10.46 49.67 -39.66
CA ALA A 129 -9.84 50.92 -40.11
C ALA A 129 -9.91 51.07 -41.64
N ASN A 130 -9.69 49.97 -42.38
CA ASN A 130 -9.81 49.94 -43.82
C ASN A 130 -11.25 50.22 -44.30
N ASP A 131 -12.24 49.59 -43.66
CA ASP A 131 -13.65 49.80 -43.97
C ASP A 131 -14.06 51.28 -43.75
N GLN A 132 -13.62 51.89 -42.64
CA GLN A 132 -13.85 53.33 -42.41
C GLN A 132 -13.21 54.18 -43.51
N GLN A 133 -11.97 53.87 -43.91
CA GLN A 133 -11.28 54.61 -44.95
C GLN A 133 -11.96 54.47 -46.32
N GLN A 134 -12.46 53.28 -46.67
CA GLN A 134 -13.23 53.06 -47.90
C GLN A 134 -14.55 53.82 -47.88
N ASN A 135 -15.27 53.79 -46.75
CA ASN A 135 -16.55 54.48 -46.63
C ASN A 135 -16.39 56.00 -46.79
N ILE A 136 -15.34 56.58 -46.19
CA ILE A 136 -14.97 57.99 -46.38
C ILE A 136 -14.69 58.29 -47.85
N LYS A 137 -13.89 57.46 -48.54
CA LYS A 137 -13.60 57.64 -49.98
C LYS A 137 -14.87 57.62 -50.83
N LEU A 138 -15.81 56.74 -50.51
CA LEU A 138 -17.10 56.66 -51.21
C LEU A 138 -17.93 57.93 -51.00
N THR A 139 -18.06 58.41 -49.76
CA THR A 139 -18.82 59.63 -49.46
C THR A 139 -18.22 60.86 -50.12
N THR A 140 -16.88 60.94 -50.22
CA THR A 140 -16.23 62.04 -50.93
C THR A 140 -16.47 62.01 -52.43
N LEU A 141 -16.49 60.82 -53.05
CA LEU A 141 -16.75 60.68 -54.47
C LEU A 141 -18.21 61.03 -54.83
N GLU A 142 -19.15 60.67 -53.97
CA GLU A 142 -20.57 61.02 -54.13
C GLU A 142 -20.84 62.54 -54.00
N ALA A 143 -19.99 63.28 -53.29
CA ALA A 143 -20.12 64.73 -53.13
C ALA A 143 -19.62 65.55 -54.35
N ASP A 144 -18.80 64.94 -55.21
CA ASP A 144 -18.16 65.58 -56.37
C ASP A 144 -18.96 65.42 -57.70
N ILE A 145 -20.15 64.80 -57.66
CA ILE A 145 -21.05 64.55 -58.82
C ILE A 145 -22.28 65.47 -58.75
#